data_AF-A0A537P1N5-F1
#
_entry.id   AF-A0A537P1N5-F1
#
_cell.length_a   1.000
_cell.length_b   1.000
_cell.length_c   1.000
_cell.angle_alpha   90.00
_cell.angle_beta   90.00
_cell.angle_gamma   90.00
#
_symmetry.space_group_name_H-M   'P 1'
#
loop_
_entity.id
_entity.type
_entity.pdbx_description
1 polymer ?
#
loop_
_entity_poly.entity_id
_entity_poly.type
_entity_poly.pdbx_seq_one_letter_code
_entity_poly.pdbx_strand_id
1 'polypeptide(L)' 'NELLIRERTGNRSLVVFDSGDEVTVQAGEDGIRFLLVSGKPIEEPVAWYGPIVMNTQAELQQAFTDLNDGTFIKQR' A
#
# COMPACT_ATOMS: atom_id res chain seq x y z
N ASN A 1 2.73 27.86 -14.42
CA ASN A 1 4.13 27.46 -14.64
C ASN A 1 4.37 26.24 -13.78
N GLU A 2 3.97 25.06 -14.25
CA GLU A 2 4.05 23.82 -13.48
C GLU A 2 5.49 23.31 -13.47
N LEU A 3 6.04 23.18 -12.28
CA LEU A 3 7.38 22.67 -12.05
C LEU A 3 7.31 21.14 -12.22
N LEU A 4 7.54 20.65 -13.45
CA LEU A 4 7.67 19.22 -13.71
C LEU A 4 8.97 18.73 -13.05
N ILE A 5 8.89 18.26 -11.80
CA ILE A 5 10.00 17.54 -11.17
C ILE A 5 10.16 16.23 -11.93
N ARG A 6 11.10 16.19 -12.88
CA ARG A 6 11.48 14.97 -13.58
C ARG A 6 12.43 14.17 -12.69
N GLU A 7 11.87 13.44 -11.73
CA GLU A 7 12.67 12.52 -10.95
C GLU A 7 13.02 11.29 -11.81
N ARG A 8 14.31 11.11 -12.11
CA ARG A 8 14.79 9.90 -12.78
C ARG A 8 14.83 8.76 -11.78
N THR A 9 13.88 7.86 -11.90
CA THR A 9 13.80 6.65 -11.10
C THR A 9 14.44 5.45 -11.81
N GLY A 10 15.03 4.54 -11.03
CA GLY A 10 15.64 3.30 -11.53
C GLY A 10 14.75 2.08 -11.29
N ASN A 11 15.29 0.89 -11.56
CA ASN A 11 14.63 -0.37 -11.22
C ASN A 11 14.46 -0.52 -9.70
N ARG A 12 13.33 -1.11 -9.28
CA ARG A 12 12.99 -1.39 -7.87
C ARG A 12 12.78 -0.14 -7.00
N SER A 13 12.39 0.96 -7.63
CA SER A 13 12.00 2.19 -6.93
C SER A 13 10.49 2.23 -6.70
N LEU A 14 10.10 2.90 -5.61
CA LEU A 14 8.72 3.29 -5.33
C LEU A 14 8.62 4.81 -5.47
N VAL A 15 7.69 5.29 -6.29
CA VAL A 15 7.38 6.72 -6.43
C VAL A 15 6.01 6.95 -5.82
N VAL A 16 5.92 7.89 -4.88
CA VAL A 16 4.67 8.26 -4.22
C VAL A 16 4.23 9.60 -4.78
N PHE A 17 3.05 9.61 -5.42
CA PHE A 17 2.42 10.83 -5.91
C PHE A 17 1.45 11.38 -4.86
N ASP A 18 1.36 12.70 -4.77
CA ASP A 18 0.25 13.37 -4.08
C ASP A 18 -0.99 13.37 -4.99
N SER A 19 -2.09 13.92 -4.50
CA SER A 19 -3.32 14.16 -5.25
C SER A 19 -3.07 14.90 -6.58
N GLY A 20 -3.74 14.43 -7.62
CA GLY A 20 -3.67 14.96 -8.97
C GLY A 20 -4.51 14.13 -9.94
N ASP A 21 -4.74 14.68 -11.12
CA ASP A 21 -5.66 14.08 -12.11
C ASP A 21 -4.93 13.23 -13.17
N GLU A 22 -3.62 13.43 -13.34
CA GLU A 22 -2.82 12.77 -14.37
C GLU A 22 -1.43 12.37 -13.88
N VAL A 23 -0.93 11.25 -14.40
CA VAL A 23 0.48 10.83 -14.28
C VAL A 23 1.04 10.62 -15.69
N THR A 24 2.07 11.38 -16.05
CA THR A 24 2.80 11.21 -17.32
C THR A 24 4.05 10.35 -17.09
N VAL A 25 4.21 9.28 -17.88
CA VAL A 25 5.38 8.38 -17.81
C VAL A 25 6.07 8.32 -19.16
N GLN A 26 7.40 8.43 -19.15
CA GLN A 26 8.24 8.29 -20.34
C GLN A 26 9.27 7.18 -20.12
N ALA A 27 9.27 6.18 -21.01
CA ALA A 27 10.25 5.10 -20.97
C ALA A 27 11.62 5.55 -21.52
N GLY A 28 12.70 4.95 -21.00
CA GLY A 28 14.03 5.04 -21.60
C GLY A 28 14.20 4.08 -22.79
N GLU A 29 15.42 3.99 -23.33
CA GLU A 29 15.75 3.17 -24.51
C GLU A 29 15.41 1.67 -24.32
N ASP A 30 15.59 1.16 -23.11
CA ASP A 30 15.31 -0.26 -22.77
C ASP A 30 13.83 -0.54 -22.45
N GLY A 31 12.96 0.48 -22.56
CA GLY A 31 11.57 0.39 -22.13
C GLY A 31 11.42 0.47 -20.60
N ILE A 32 10.18 0.28 -20.12
CA ILE A 32 9.85 0.25 -18.68
C ILE A 32 8.74 -0.76 -18.41
N ARG A 33 8.79 -1.41 -17.24
CA ARG A 33 7.69 -2.18 -16.67
C ARG A 33 7.46 -1.68 -15.25
N PHE A 34 6.25 -1.24 -14.96
CA PHE A 34 5.88 -0.72 -13.64
C PHE A 34 4.44 -1.09 -13.29
N LEU A 35 4.12 -0.97 -12.00
CA LEU A 35 2.76 -1.06 -11.49
C LEU A 35 2.33 0.35 -11.07
N LEU A 36 1.15 0.78 -11.54
CA LEU A 36 0.47 1.95 -11.00
C LEU A 36 -0.62 1.46 -10.04
N VAL A 37 -0.54 1.91 -8.79
CA VAL A 37 -1.52 1.57 -7.76
C VAL A 37 -2.13 2.87 -7.26
N SER A 38 -3.46 2.96 -7.29
CA SER A 38 -4.23 4.08 -6.76
C SER A 38 -5.48 3.57 -6.03
N GLY A 39 -5.99 4.35 -5.09
CA GLY A 39 -7.17 4.00 -4.33
C GLY A 39 -7.62 5.16 -3.45
N LYS A 40 -8.91 5.18 -3.12
CA LYS A 40 -9.44 6.13 -2.13
C LYS A 40 -8.87 5.75 -0.75
N PRO A 41 -8.39 6.72 0.06
CA PRO A 41 -8.04 6.45 1.44
C PRO A 41 -9.23 5.81 2.18
N ILE A 42 -8.95 4.75 2.94
CA ILE A 42 -9.97 4.06 3.75
C ILE A 42 -10.39 4.92 4.95
N GLU A 43 -9.52 5.84 5.40
CA GLU A 43 -9.76 6.76 6.52
C GLU A 43 -10.07 6.06 7.86
N GLU A 44 -9.62 4.82 8.02
CA GLU A 44 -9.72 4.07 9.26
C GLU A 44 -8.34 3.92 9.93
N PRO A 45 -8.29 3.82 11.28
CA PRO A 45 -7.04 3.50 11.97
C PRO A 45 -6.48 2.16 11.51
N VAL A 46 -5.15 2.05 11.50
CA VAL A 46 -4.43 0.83 11.13
C VAL A 46 -3.61 0.36 12.32
N ALA A 47 -3.93 -0.83 12.83
CA ALA A 47 -3.13 -1.58 13.78
C ALA A 47 -2.52 -2.78 13.06
N TRP A 48 -1.18 -2.87 13.03
CA TRP A 48 -0.47 -3.89 12.26
C TRP A 48 0.64 -4.55 13.07
N TYR A 49 0.69 -5.87 13.00
CA TYR A 49 1.79 -6.68 13.53
C TYR A 49 1.91 -7.97 12.72
N GLY A 50 3.09 -8.20 12.14
CA GLY A 50 3.37 -9.42 11.36
C GLY A 50 2.36 -9.63 10.22
N PRO A 51 1.68 -10.80 10.15
CA PRO A 51 0.78 -11.11 9.05
C PRO A 51 -0.65 -10.56 9.23
N ILE A 52 -0.96 -9.85 10.32
CA ILE A 52 -2.33 -9.45 10.66
C ILE A 52 -2.45 -7.92 10.70
N VAL A 53 -3.43 -7.39 9.98
CA VAL A 53 -3.84 -5.97 9.98
C VAL A 53 -5.28 -5.89 10.50
N MET A 54 -5.52 -5.03 11.49
CA MET A 54 -6.83 -4.71 12.07
C MET A 54 -6.96 -3.19 12.26
N ASN A 55 -8.07 -2.71 12.82
CA ASN A 55 -8.28 -1.28 13.07
C ASN A 55 -7.74 -0.86 14.45
N THR A 56 -7.79 -1.72 15.47
CA THR A 56 -7.34 -1.40 16.84
C THR A 56 -6.34 -2.41 17.41
N GLN A 57 -5.57 -1.97 18.42
CA GLN A 57 -4.65 -2.86 19.13
C GLN A 57 -5.37 -4.02 19.84
N ALA A 58 -6.59 -3.78 20.34
CA ALA A 58 -7.39 -4.81 21.01
C ALA A 58 -7.85 -5.90 20.03
N GLU A 59 -8.32 -5.51 18.84
CA GLU A 59 -8.64 -6.45 17.75
C GLU A 59 -7.41 -7.25 17.32
N LEU A 60 -6.25 -6.60 17.23
CA LEU A 60 -5.00 -7.27 16.89
C LEU A 60 -4.60 -8.29 17.96
N GLN A 61 -4.71 -7.96 19.25
CA GLN A 61 -4.48 -8.92 20.33
C GLN A 61 -5.45 -10.11 20.25
N GLN A 62 -6.74 -9.86 20.02
CA GLN A 62 -7.73 -10.93 19.84
C GLN A 62 -7.41 -11.80 18.63
N ALA A 63 -7.02 -11.20 17.50
CA ALA A 63 -6.65 -11.88 16.28
C ALA A 63 -5.45 -12.84 16.46
N PHE A 64 -4.46 -12.44 17.27
CA PHE A 64 -3.35 -13.32 17.62
C PHE A 64 -3.77 -14.45 18.55
N THR A 65 -4.64 -14.19 19.54
CA THR A 65 -5.23 -15.24 20.37
C THR A 65 -5.97 -16.26 19.50
N ASP A 66 -6.83 -15.80 18.60
CA ASP A 66 -7.58 -16.67 17.69
C ASP A 66 -6.65 -17.48 16.77
N LEU A 67 -5.55 -16.88 16.31
CA LEU A 67 -4.55 -17.58 15.51
C LEU A 67 -3.83 -18.67 16.31
N ASN A 68 -3.42 -18.36 17.54
CA ASN A 68 -2.75 -19.32 18.45
C ASN A 68 -3.69 -20.48 18.82
N ASP A 69 -4.97 -20.19 19.00
CA ASP A 69 -5.99 -21.18 19.34
C ASP A 69 -6.49 -21.96 18.12
N GLY A 70 -6.04 -21.62 16.91
CA GLY A 70 -6.48 -22.23 15.65
C GLY A 70 -7.92 -21.89 15.25
N THR A 71 -8.49 -20.83 15.83
CA THR A 71 -9.88 -20.39 15.62
C THR A 71 -10.00 -19.10 14.78
N PHE A 72 -8.90 -18.65 14.18
CA PHE A 72 -8.85 -17.42 13.37
C PHE A 72 -9.85 -17.41 12.21
N ILE A 73 -9.99 -18.53 11.50
CA ILE A 73 -10.97 -18.68 10.43
C ILE A 73 -12.32 -19.06 11.05
N LYS A 74 -13.28 -18.15 11.01
CA LYS A 74 -14.65 -18.41 11.47
C LYS A 74 -15.44 -19.11 10.37
N GLN A 75 -16.07 -20.24 10.67
CA GLN A 75 -17.07 -20.84 9.79
C GLN A 75 -18.35 -20.01 9.88
N ARG A 76 -18.91 -19.63 8.73
CA ARG A 76 -20.17 -18.88 8.64
C ARG A 76 -21.38 -19.77 8.84
#